data_AF-A0A7X5E1W6-F1
#
_entry.id   AF-A0A7X5E1W6-F1
#
_cell.length_a   1.000
_cell.length_b   1.000
_cell.length_c   1.000
_cell.angle_alpha   90.00
_cell.angle_beta   90.00
_cell.angle_gamma   90.00
#
_symmetry.space_group_name_H-M   'P 1'
#
loop_
_entity.id
_entity.type
_entity.pdbx_description
1 polymer ?
#
loop_
_entity_poly.entity_id
_entity_poly.type
_entity_poly.pdbx_seq_one_letter_code
_entity_poly.pdbx_strand_id
1 'polypeptide(L)'
;MIVFATKLTVKKAAAGLLLLCAVGLSVGYLTPETEPEAIAATASASAPDLGMKIKGGEDCVKLLESCGWEVDPAPVSEQEVQIPESFDAAYQSYNELQQSQGLDLSAHKGKRATLYTFHVLNHPSGEEGVTANLVVRRKKLIAADVCSAQADGFLHGIMEQPK
;
A
#
# COMPACT_ATOMS: atom_id res chain seq x y z
N MET A 1 -28.76 -2.10 18.52
CA MET A 1 -28.55 -3.55 18.36
C MET A 1 -29.05 -3.94 16.98
N ILE A 2 -28.15 -4.20 16.04
CA ILE A 2 -28.47 -4.71 14.69
C ILE A 2 -27.51 -5.89 14.44
N VAL A 3 -28.02 -6.97 13.87
CA VAL A 3 -27.41 -8.30 13.90
C VAL A 3 -26.82 -8.67 12.54
N PHE A 4 -25.69 -9.38 12.56
CA PHE A 4 -24.99 -9.90 11.38
C PHE A 4 -25.85 -10.82 10.51
N ALA A 5 -25.59 -10.82 9.19
CA ALA A 5 -25.98 -11.89 8.28
C ALA A 5 -24.93 -12.08 7.17
N THR A 6 -24.06 -13.08 7.32
CA THR A 6 -23.11 -13.49 6.27
C THR A 6 -23.79 -14.37 5.22
N LYS A 7 -23.43 -14.23 3.95
CA LYS A 7 -23.66 -15.25 2.92
C LYS A 7 -22.45 -15.40 2.00
N LEU A 8 -21.61 -16.38 2.31
CA LEU A 8 -20.66 -16.96 1.37
C LEU A 8 -21.42 -17.97 0.47
N THR A 9 -21.23 -17.88 -0.85
CA THR A 9 -21.72 -18.88 -1.81
C THR A 9 -20.56 -19.45 -2.60
N VAL A 10 -20.45 -20.78 -2.63
CA VAL A 10 -19.27 -21.52 -3.09
C VAL A 10 -19.64 -22.43 -4.26
N LYS A 11 -18.68 -22.65 -5.17
CA LYS A 11 -18.51 -23.74 -6.17
C LYS A 11 -19.06 -23.61 -7.61
N LYS A 12 -18.10 -23.79 -8.54
CA LYS A 12 -18.15 -24.33 -9.93
C LYS A 12 -18.58 -23.35 -11.04
N ALA A 13 -18.09 -23.46 -12.29
CA ALA A 13 -17.44 -24.61 -12.95
C ALA A 13 -16.24 -24.23 -13.87
N ALA A 14 -15.52 -25.24 -14.37
CA ALA A 14 -14.36 -25.13 -15.25
C ALA A 14 -14.71 -25.30 -16.74
N ALA A 15 -13.83 -24.82 -17.65
CA ALA A 15 -13.45 -25.49 -18.91
C ALA A 15 -12.36 -24.71 -19.66
N GLY A 16 -11.34 -25.40 -20.19
CA GLY A 16 -10.26 -24.80 -20.99
C GLY A 16 -9.14 -25.81 -21.28
N LEU A 17 -9.40 -26.75 -22.19
CA LEU A 17 -8.47 -27.82 -22.62
C LEU A 17 -8.14 -27.66 -24.12
N LEU A 18 -7.04 -28.30 -24.56
CA LEU A 18 -6.53 -28.46 -25.94
C LEU A 18 -5.61 -27.31 -26.39
N LEU A 19 -4.38 -27.51 -26.91
CA LEU A 19 -3.62 -28.71 -27.37
C LEU A 19 -2.13 -28.60 -26.87
N LEU A 20 -1.10 -29.42 -27.21
CA LEU A 20 -0.92 -30.40 -28.30
C LEU A 20 -0.04 -31.63 -27.88
N CYS A 21 1.29 -31.61 -28.16
CA CYS A 21 2.27 -32.71 -28.10
C CYS A 21 3.67 -32.14 -27.73
N ALA A 22 4.72 -32.91 -27.36
CA ALA A 22 5.03 -34.30 -27.71
C ALA A 22 5.88 -35.06 -26.65
N VAL A 23 6.09 -36.35 -26.94
CA VAL A 23 6.78 -37.38 -26.15
C VAL A 23 8.25 -37.06 -25.84
N GLY A 24 8.68 -37.40 -24.62
CA GLY A 24 10.10 -37.42 -24.20
C GLY A 24 10.33 -38.35 -23.01
N LEU A 25 10.19 -39.67 -23.20
CA LEU A 25 10.56 -40.67 -22.18
C LEU A 25 12.09 -40.84 -22.13
N SER A 26 12.72 -40.45 -21.02
CA SER A 26 14.04 -40.95 -20.65
C SER A 26 14.17 -41.10 -19.13
N VAL A 27 14.56 -42.30 -18.71
CA VAL A 27 14.68 -42.69 -17.30
C VAL A 27 15.95 -42.10 -16.70
N GLY A 28 15.81 -41.38 -15.59
CA GLY A 28 16.92 -40.94 -14.73
C GLY A 28 16.75 -41.50 -13.31
N TYR A 29 17.65 -42.39 -12.91
CA TYR A 29 17.75 -42.91 -11.54
C TYR A 29 18.44 -41.88 -10.60
N LEU A 30 18.37 -42.15 -9.28
CA LEU A 30 19.04 -41.54 -8.12
C LEU A 30 18.32 -40.40 -7.36
N THR A 31 18.18 -40.65 -6.06
CA THR A 31 17.89 -39.80 -4.88
C THR A 31 18.99 -38.75 -4.62
N PRO A 32 18.82 -37.71 -3.76
CA PRO A 32 17.92 -37.65 -2.58
C PRO A 32 17.20 -36.30 -2.30
N GLU A 33 16.46 -36.28 -1.19
CA GLU A 33 16.08 -35.14 -0.33
C GLU A 33 15.74 -33.79 -1.00
N THR A 34 14.44 -33.53 -1.15
CA THR A 34 13.90 -32.19 -1.42
C THR A 34 13.43 -31.57 -0.11
N GLU A 35 14.19 -30.60 0.41
CA GLU A 35 13.75 -29.72 1.49
C GLU A 35 12.46 -28.97 1.08
N PRO A 36 11.58 -28.59 2.02
CA PRO A 36 10.39 -27.83 1.67
C PRO A 36 10.79 -26.48 1.07
N GLU A 37 10.50 -26.30 -0.21
CA GLU A 37 10.73 -25.07 -0.94
C GLU A 37 9.84 -23.96 -0.34
N ALA A 38 10.39 -23.27 0.66
CA ALA A 38 9.83 -22.03 1.15
C ALA A 38 9.84 -21.07 -0.03
N ILE A 39 8.65 -20.75 -0.53
CA ILE A 39 8.40 -19.68 -1.50
C ILE A 39 8.71 -18.32 -0.86
N ALA A 40 10.01 -18.08 -0.67
CA ALA A 40 10.55 -16.76 -0.46
C ALA A 40 10.27 -15.98 -1.74
N ALA A 41 9.16 -15.23 -1.73
CA ALA A 41 8.89 -14.21 -2.71
C ALA A 41 10.04 -13.20 -2.64
N THR A 42 11.04 -13.38 -3.50
CA THR A 42 12.14 -12.46 -3.70
C THR A 42 11.59 -11.24 -4.43
N ALA A 43 10.86 -10.42 -3.66
CA ALA A 43 10.60 -9.04 -4.01
C ALA A 43 11.96 -8.40 -4.29
N SER A 44 12.27 -8.23 -5.58
CA SER A 44 13.43 -7.44 -6.00
C SER A 44 13.13 -6.00 -5.59
N ALA A 45 13.59 -5.63 -4.40
CA ALA A 45 13.41 -4.33 -3.78
C ALA A 45 14.10 -3.25 -4.62
N SER A 46 13.42 -2.86 -5.70
CA SER A 46 13.63 -1.60 -6.37
C SER A 46 13.32 -0.50 -5.37
N ALA A 47 14.17 0.53 -5.29
CA ALA A 47 13.92 1.65 -4.38
C ALA A 47 12.52 2.24 -4.64
N PRO A 48 11.74 2.59 -3.60
CA PRO A 48 10.39 3.11 -3.76
C PRO A 48 10.35 4.37 -4.62
N ASP A 49 9.56 4.34 -5.69
CA ASP A 49 9.37 5.46 -6.61
C ASP A 49 8.14 6.29 -6.20
N LEU A 50 8.34 7.29 -5.33
CA LEU A 50 7.30 8.25 -4.98
C LEU A 50 6.81 9.08 -6.20
N GLY A 51 7.56 9.07 -7.31
CA GLY A 51 7.20 9.69 -8.58
C GLY A 51 6.26 8.86 -9.46
N MET A 52 5.90 7.63 -9.04
CA MET A 52 5.06 6.73 -9.83
C MET A 52 3.65 7.28 -10.09
N LYS A 53 3.02 6.82 -11.18
CA LYS A 53 1.68 7.29 -11.58
C LYS A 53 0.58 6.49 -10.92
N ILE A 54 0.03 7.03 -9.83
CA ILE A 54 -1.09 6.43 -9.10
C ILE A 54 -2.41 6.66 -9.85
N LYS A 55 -3.12 5.60 -10.25
CA LYS A 55 -4.42 5.68 -10.93
C LYS A 55 -5.61 5.36 -10.03
N GLY A 56 -5.37 4.72 -8.89
CA GLY A 56 -6.37 4.29 -7.90
C GLY A 56 -5.70 3.48 -6.79
N GLY A 57 -6.49 2.93 -5.87
CA GLY A 57 -6.00 2.25 -4.65
C GLY A 57 -4.98 1.13 -4.89
N GLU A 58 -5.12 0.34 -5.96
CA GLU A 58 -4.16 -0.73 -6.31
C GLU A 58 -2.74 -0.22 -6.55
N ASP A 59 -2.58 1.02 -7.05
CA ASP A 59 -1.26 1.63 -7.25
C ASP A 59 -0.74 2.25 -5.93
N CYS A 60 -1.62 2.66 -5.03
CA CYS A 60 -1.25 3.08 -3.66
C CYS A 60 -0.69 1.92 -2.84
N VAL A 61 -1.34 0.74 -2.90
CA VAL A 61 -0.89 -0.47 -2.20
C VAL A 61 0.51 -0.87 -2.66
N LYS A 62 0.75 -0.95 -3.98
CA LYS A 62 2.09 -1.26 -4.54
C LYS A 62 3.17 -0.26 -4.11
N LEU A 63 2.81 1.03 -4.01
CA LEU A 63 3.74 2.04 -3.51
C LEU A 63 4.08 1.78 -2.03
N LEU A 64 3.08 1.54 -1.20
CA LEU A 64 3.26 1.22 0.23
C LEU A 64 4.10 -0.04 0.43
N GLU A 65 3.81 -1.12 -0.30
CA GLU A 65 4.60 -2.35 -0.33
C GLU A 65 6.06 -2.08 -0.73
N SER A 66 6.30 -1.20 -1.72
CA SER A 66 7.67 -0.81 -2.12
C SER A 66 8.40 0.02 -1.06
N CYS A 67 7.67 0.70 -0.19
CA CYS A 67 8.19 1.36 1.02
C CYS A 67 8.27 0.40 2.23
N GLY A 68 7.92 -0.87 2.07
CA GLY A 68 7.93 -1.91 3.10
C GLY A 68 6.75 -1.87 4.09
N TRP A 69 5.67 -1.17 3.75
CA TRP A 69 4.42 -1.19 4.52
C TRP A 69 3.47 -2.25 4.00
N GLU A 70 3.07 -3.17 4.88
CA GLU A 70 1.97 -4.10 4.62
C GLU A 70 0.66 -3.43 5.02
N VAL A 71 -0.33 -3.44 4.12
CA VAL A 71 -1.64 -2.81 4.35
C VAL A 71 -2.79 -3.71 3.91
N ASP A 72 -3.99 -3.48 4.47
CA ASP A 72 -5.20 -4.04 3.88
C ASP A 72 -5.39 -3.46 2.46
N PRO A 73 -5.53 -4.27 1.40
CA PRO A 73 -5.72 -3.79 0.04
C PRO A 73 -7.04 -3.04 -0.17
N ALA A 74 -8.02 -3.18 0.74
CA ALA A 74 -9.22 -2.35 0.75
C ALA A 74 -8.94 -1.03 1.51
N PRO A 75 -9.00 0.15 0.86
CA PRO A 75 -8.83 1.41 1.55
C PRO A 75 -9.95 1.62 2.58
N VAL A 76 -9.56 2.06 3.77
CA VAL A 76 -10.46 2.50 4.85
C VAL A 76 -11.30 3.70 4.39
N SER A 77 -10.70 4.60 3.62
CA SER A 77 -11.44 5.66 2.91
C SER A 77 -10.76 6.07 1.60
N GLU A 78 -11.57 6.47 0.62
CA GLU A 78 -11.17 7.24 -0.55
C GLU A 78 -12.08 8.48 -0.61
N GLN A 79 -11.50 9.69 -0.52
CA GLN A 79 -12.27 10.93 -0.42
C GLN A 79 -11.60 12.10 -1.14
N GLU A 80 -12.39 13.01 -1.73
CA GLU A 80 -11.88 14.27 -2.28
C GLU A 80 -11.67 15.29 -1.17
N VAL A 81 -10.42 15.71 -0.96
CA VAL A 81 -10.02 16.72 0.03
C VAL A 81 -9.58 18.01 -0.65
N GLN A 82 -9.77 19.15 0.00
CA GLN A 82 -9.27 20.44 -0.45
C GLN A 82 -8.03 20.83 0.35
N ILE A 83 -6.91 21.05 -0.36
CA ILE A 83 -5.68 21.58 0.24
C ILE A 83 -5.92 23.05 0.58
N PRO A 84 -5.59 23.52 1.81
CA PRO A 84 -5.77 24.91 2.22
C PRO A 84 -5.15 25.92 1.25
N GLU A 85 -5.77 27.09 1.12
CA GLU A 85 -5.24 28.19 0.27
C GLU A 85 -4.00 28.85 0.90
N SER A 86 -3.95 28.90 2.23
CA SER A 86 -2.81 29.31 3.05
C SER A 86 -2.46 28.19 4.03
N PHE A 87 -1.18 28.05 4.36
CA PHE A 87 -0.73 27.10 5.38
C PHE A 87 -0.51 27.86 6.69
N ASP A 88 -1.20 27.46 7.75
CA ASP A 88 -0.89 27.85 9.11
C ASP A 88 0.35 27.09 9.63
N ALA A 89 0.71 27.26 10.91
CA ALA A 89 1.88 26.59 11.48
C ALA A 89 1.78 25.05 11.41
N ALA A 90 0.59 24.48 11.63
CA ALA A 90 0.39 23.02 11.60
C ALA A 90 0.56 22.47 10.18
N TYR A 91 -0.03 23.13 9.18
CA TYR A 91 0.09 22.71 7.79
C TYR A 91 1.47 23.04 7.20
N GLN A 92 2.19 24.04 7.73
CA GLN A 92 3.60 24.28 7.41
C GLN A 92 4.46 23.09 7.88
N SER A 93 4.38 22.69 9.15
CA SER A 93 5.11 21.53 9.66
C SER A 93 4.73 20.22 8.98
N TYR A 94 3.45 20.02 8.63
CA TYR A 94 3.04 18.90 7.79
C TYR A 94 3.74 18.96 6.42
N ASN A 95 3.74 20.11 5.74
CA ASN A 95 4.41 20.23 4.44
C ASN A 95 5.95 20.12 4.54
N GLU A 96 6.56 20.45 5.67
CA GLU A 96 8.00 20.22 5.92
C GLU A 96 8.32 18.72 5.96
N LEU A 97 7.48 17.91 6.60
CA LEU A 97 7.57 16.44 6.54
C LEU A 97 7.34 15.89 5.12
N GLN A 98 6.45 16.51 4.34
CA GLN A 98 6.27 16.12 2.93
C GLN A 98 7.52 16.46 2.09
N GLN A 99 8.16 17.60 2.35
CA GLN A 99 9.39 18.01 1.68
C GLN A 99 10.61 17.14 2.03
N SER A 100 10.72 16.61 3.26
CA SER A 100 11.85 15.73 3.62
C SER A 100 11.90 14.43 2.79
N GLN A 101 10.74 13.94 2.37
CA GLN A 101 10.58 12.80 1.45
C GLN A 101 10.46 13.20 -0.04
N GLY A 102 10.66 14.48 -0.38
CA GLY A 102 10.65 14.95 -1.78
C GLY A 102 9.26 15.22 -2.39
N LEU A 103 8.23 15.33 -1.56
CA LEU A 103 6.87 15.74 -1.93
C LEU A 103 6.65 17.23 -1.59
N ASP A 104 5.63 17.89 -2.15
CA ASP A 104 5.28 19.28 -1.78
C ASP A 104 3.82 19.62 -2.10
N LEU A 105 3.12 20.16 -1.11
CA LEU A 105 1.75 20.65 -1.21
C LEU A 105 1.69 22.15 -1.56
N SER A 106 2.80 22.89 -1.50
CA SER A 106 2.83 24.35 -1.76
C SER A 106 2.35 24.69 -3.17
N ALA A 107 2.78 23.91 -4.17
CA ALA A 107 2.28 24.01 -5.54
C ALA A 107 0.80 23.60 -5.70
N HIS A 108 0.15 23.13 -4.64
CA HIS A 108 -1.19 22.56 -4.64
C HIS A 108 -2.20 23.25 -3.70
N LYS A 109 -1.80 24.33 -3.03
CA LYS A 109 -2.67 25.26 -2.27
C LYS A 109 -3.97 25.61 -3.02
N GLY A 110 -5.10 25.53 -2.31
CA GLY A 110 -6.45 25.79 -2.82
C GLY A 110 -7.00 24.75 -3.80
N LYS A 111 -6.29 23.65 -4.07
CA LYS A 111 -6.67 22.65 -5.08
C LYS A 111 -7.19 21.39 -4.41
N ARG A 112 -8.11 20.72 -5.10
CA ARG A 112 -8.60 19.40 -4.69
C ARG A 112 -7.61 18.29 -5.05
N ALA A 113 -7.60 17.25 -4.24
CA ALA A 113 -6.84 16.01 -4.37
C ALA A 113 -7.66 14.84 -3.79
N THR A 114 -7.30 13.60 -4.12
CA THR A 114 -7.89 12.41 -3.51
C THR A 114 -7.00 11.97 -2.35
N LEU A 115 -7.57 11.82 -1.16
CA LEU A 115 -6.94 11.14 -0.03
C LEU A 115 -7.38 9.67 -0.05
N TYR A 116 -6.39 8.78 -0.08
CA TYR A 116 -6.55 7.36 0.21
C TYR A 116 -6.02 7.08 1.61
N THR A 117 -6.76 6.34 2.43
CA THR A 117 -6.33 5.89 3.76
C THR A 117 -6.40 4.37 3.81
N PHE A 118 -5.30 3.72 4.21
CA PHE A 118 -5.19 2.27 4.36
C PHE A 118 -4.85 1.90 5.81
N HIS A 119 -5.28 0.73 6.27
CA HIS A 119 -4.88 0.21 7.59
C HIS A 119 -3.52 -0.48 7.47
N VAL A 120 -2.56 -0.13 8.33
CA VAL A 120 -1.21 -0.73 8.35
C VAL A 120 -1.22 -1.99 9.20
N LEU A 121 -0.56 -3.04 8.73
CA LEU A 121 -0.57 -4.37 9.35
C LEU A 121 0.77 -4.73 10.02
N ASN A 122 1.87 -4.08 9.63
CA ASN A 122 3.22 -4.38 10.09
C ASN A 122 3.90 -3.23 10.86
N HIS A 123 3.14 -2.31 11.47
CA HIS A 123 3.74 -1.19 12.20
C HIS A 123 4.49 -1.65 13.46
N PRO A 124 5.77 -1.28 13.65
CA PRO A 124 6.63 -1.83 14.70
C PRO A 124 6.21 -1.46 16.14
N SER A 125 5.39 -0.42 16.35
CA SER A 125 4.89 -0.08 17.69
C SER A 125 3.87 -1.07 18.24
N GLY A 126 3.27 -1.91 17.39
CA GLY A 126 2.20 -2.85 17.79
C GLY A 126 0.86 -2.19 18.13
N GLU A 127 0.69 -0.89 17.86
CA GLU A 127 -0.58 -0.19 18.02
C GLU A 127 -1.62 -0.65 16.98
N GLU A 128 -2.86 -0.85 17.43
CA GLU A 128 -4.01 -1.00 16.54
C GLU A 128 -4.47 0.36 15.99
N GLY A 129 -4.99 0.36 14.75
CA GLY A 129 -5.54 1.56 14.12
C GLY A 129 -4.49 2.49 13.48
N VAL A 130 -3.25 2.05 13.30
CA VAL A 130 -2.25 2.76 12.49
C VAL A 130 -2.70 2.80 11.04
N THR A 131 -2.64 3.98 10.42
CA THR A 131 -3.06 4.20 9.03
C THR A 131 -1.97 4.82 8.18
N ALA A 132 -1.95 4.45 6.90
CA ALA A 132 -1.14 5.09 5.88
C ALA A 132 -2.03 5.97 4.99
N ASN A 133 -1.69 7.25 4.88
CA ASN A 133 -2.41 8.24 4.08
C ASN A 133 -1.62 8.58 2.83
N LEU A 134 -2.29 8.62 1.68
CA LEU A 134 -1.71 9.06 0.41
C LEU A 134 -2.60 10.13 -0.22
N VAL A 135 -2.07 11.34 -0.37
CA VAL A 135 -2.73 12.44 -1.06
C VAL A 135 -2.26 12.46 -2.51
N VAL A 136 -3.19 12.19 -3.41
CA VAL A 136 -2.93 11.98 -4.85
C VAL A 136 -3.64 13.06 -5.65
N ARG A 137 -2.90 13.73 -6.54
CA ARG A 137 -3.46 14.77 -7.41
C ARG A 137 -2.98 14.63 -8.85
N ARG A 138 -3.93 14.54 -9.80
CA ARG A 138 -3.64 14.35 -11.23
C ARG A 138 -2.69 13.16 -11.49
N LYS A 139 -2.91 12.05 -10.77
CA LYS A 139 -2.11 10.81 -10.83
C LYS A 139 -0.65 10.95 -10.36
N LYS A 140 -0.36 11.94 -9.51
CA LYS A 140 0.91 12.09 -8.79
C LYS A 140 0.65 12.03 -7.29
N LEU A 141 1.54 11.39 -6.55
CA LEU A 141 1.62 11.59 -5.11
C LEU A 141 2.07 13.02 -4.82
N ILE A 142 1.46 13.66 -3.82
CA ILE A 142 1.80 15.02 -3.39
C ILE A 142 1.93 15.17 -1.87
N ALA A 143 1.44 14.20 -1.10
CA ALA A 143 1.81 13.94 0.28
C ALA A 143 1.58 12.46 0.61
N ALA A 144 2.35 11.93 1.55
CA ALA A 144 2.12 10.65 2.18
C ALA A 144 2.65 10.63 3.63
N ASP A 145 1.95 9.91 4.50
CA ASP A 145 2.31 9.75 5.91
C ASP A 145 1.80 8.42 6.46
N VAL A 146 2.42 7.97 7.56
CA VAL A 146 1.87 6.94 8.45
C VAL A 146 1.58 7.60 9.79
N CYS A 147 0.39 7.37 10.34
CA CYS A 147 -0.03 7.97 11.60
C CYS A 147 -0.90 7.06 12.46
N SER A 148 -0.86 7.32 13.77
CA SER A 148 -1.75 6.73 14.78
C SER A 148 -2.69 7.81 15.31
N ALA A 149 -3.98 7.50 15.40
CA ALA A 149 -5.02 8.41 15.90
C ALA A 149 -5.18 8.37 17.44
N GLN A 150 -4.26 7.70 18.15
CA GLN A 150 -4.28 7.59 19.61
C GLN A 150 -3.83 8.90 20.30
N ALA A 151 -4.02 9.01 21.61
CA ALA A 151 -3.76 10.25 22.36
C ALA A 151 -2.25 10.60 22.45
N ASP A 152 -1.42 9.57 22.42
CA ASP A 152 0.05 9.56 22.30
C ASP A 152 0.49 9.13 20.89
N GLY A 153 -0.42 9.22 19.91
CA GLY A 153 -0.19 8.84 18.52
C GLY A 153 0.88 9.69 17.83
N PHE A 154 1.40 9.14 16.73
CA PHE A 154 2.51 9.67 15.97
C PHE A 154 2.09 10.03 14.53
N LEU A 155 2.97 10.74 13.83
CA LEU A 155 2.88 11.00 12.40
C LEU A 155 4.30 11.11 11.82
N HIS A 156 4.64 10.29 10.84
CA HIS A 156 5.94 10.29 10.15
C HIS A 156 5.79 9.99 8.65
N GLY A 157 6.87 10.19 7.88
CA GLY A 157 6.86 9.95 6.44
C GLY A 157 6.83 8.45 6.11
N ILE A 158 6.26 8.08 4.96
CA ILE A 158 6.21 6.67 4.52
C ILE A 158 7.59 6.07 4.21
N MET A 159 8.63 6.92 4.09
CA MET A 159 10.02 6.53 3.88
C MET A 159 10.77 6.22 5.19
N GLU A 160 10.20 6.59 6.33
CA GLU A 160 10.78 6.37 7.66
C GLU A 160 10.06 5.20 8.32
N GLN A 161 10.73 4.06 8.44
CA GLN A 161 10.27 2.97 9.30
C GLN A 161 10.88 3.15 10.69
N PRO A 162 10.07 3.22 11.77
CA PRO A 162 10.60 3.19 13.14
C PRO A 162 11.39 1.89 13.38
N LYS A 163 12.34 1.94 14.31
CA LYS A 163 13.18 0.80 14.72
C LYS A 163 12.94 0.42 16.18
#